data_AF-A0A6L6JIX3-F1
#
_entry.id   AF-A0A6L6JIX3-F1
#
_cell.length_a   1.000
_cell.length_b   1.000
_cell.length_c   1.000
_cell.angle_alpha   90.00
_cell.angle_beta   90.00
_cell.angle_gamma   90.00
#
_symmetry.space_group_name_H-M   'P 1'
#
loop_
_entity.id
_entity.type
_entity.pdbx_description
1 polymer ?
#
loop_
_entity_poly.entity_id
_entity_poly.type
_entity_poly.pdbx_seq_one_letter_code
_entity_poly.pdbx_strand_id
1 'polypeptide(L)' 'MNDDIVDLQTRLAFQDGLLEQLNEVVTSQQKQIDRLETMIAGLKSQIESMHQTQMMQQSDEPPPPHY' A
#
# COMPACT_ATOMS: atom_id res chain seq x y z
N MET A 1 -44.67 -21.62 -5.06
CA MET A 1 -43.75 -22.59 -4.43
C MET A 1 -42.55 -22.90 -5.32
N ASN A 2 -42.70 -23.48 -6.51
CA ASN A 2 -41.53 -23.75 -7.38
C ASN A 2 -40.96 -22.45 -7.98
N ASP A 3 -41.81 -21.51 -8.39
CA ASP A 3 -41.37 -20.22 -8.95
C ASP A 3 -40.61 -19.36 -7.93
N ASP A 4 -41.00 -19.40 -6.65
CA ASP A 4 -40.32 -18.67 -5.57
C ASP A 4 -38.90 -19.22 -5.34
N ILE A 5 -38.71 -20.53 -5.47
CA ILE A 5 -37.40 -21.18 -5.36
C ILE A 5 -36.50 -20.77 -6.54
N VAL A 6 -37.05 -20.70 -7.76
CA VAL A 6 -36.30 -20.29 -8.96
C VAL A 6 -35.88 -18.81 -8.88
N ASP A 7 -36.75 -17.92 -8.38
CA ASP A 7 -36.40 -16.51 -8.17
C ASP A 7 -35.26 -16.37 -7.13
N LEU A 8 -35.37 -17.09 -6.01
CA LEU A 8 -34.31 -17.08 -4.99
C LEU A 8 -32.98 -17.61 -5.51
N GLN A 9 -32.98 -18.68 -6.31
CA GLN A 9 -31.76 -19.22 -6.93
C GLN A 9 -31.15 -18.23 -7.92
N THR A 10 -31.98 -17.53 -8.69
CA THR A 10 -31.51 -16.50 -9.64
C THR A 10 -30.85 -15.34 -8.91
N ARG A 11 -31.49 -14.85 -7.83
CA ARG A 11 -30.92 -13.79 -6.99
C ARG A 11 -29.65 -14.22 -6.28
N LEU A 12 -29.56 -15.48 -5.85
CA LEU A 12 -28.36 -16.02 -5.22
C LEU A 12 -27.20 -16.05 -6.22
N ALA A 13 -27.42 -16.59 -7.43
CA ALA A 13 -26.40 -16.61 -8.48
C ALA A 13 -25.89 -15.20 -8.85
N PHE A 14 -26.78 -14.20 -8.88
CA PHE A 14 -26.38 -12.82 -9.09
C PHE A 14 -25.52 -12.27 -7.94
N GLN A 15 -25.90 -12.57 -6.70
CA GLN A 15 -25.14 -12.16 -5.51
C GLN A 15 -23.76 -12.84 -5.45
N ASP A 16 -23.67 -14.12 -5.81
CA ASP A 16 -22.38 -14.83 -5.89
C ASP A 16 -21.45 -14.18 -6.91
N GLY A 17 -21.96 -13.82 -8.10
CA GLY A 17 -21.19 -13.08 -9.10
C GLY A 17 -20.77 -11.69 -8.63
N LEU A 18 -21.62 -11.00 -7.85
CA LEU A 18 -21.26 -9.70 -7.26
C LEU A 18 -20.18 -9.84 -6.19
N LEU A 19 -20.23 -10.90 -5.37
CA LEU A 19 -19.21 -11.18 -4.36
C LEU A 19 -17.85 -11.46 -5.00
N GLU A 20 -17.83 -12.21 -6.10
CA GLU A 20 -16.60 -12.47 -6.86
C GLU A 20 -15.98 -11.17 -7.40
N GLN A 21 -16.80 -10.32 -8.04
CA GLN A 21 -16.36 -9.00 -8.52
C GLN A 21 -15.83 -8.12 -7.38
N LEU A 22 -16.51 -8.09 -6.24
CA LEU A 22 -16.06 -7.33 -5.08
C LEU A 22 -14.72 -7.85 -4.56
N ASN A 23 -14.53 -9.17 -4.51
CA ASN A 23 -13.28 -9.79 -4.09
C ASN A 23 -12.12 -9.43 -5.03
N GLU A 24 -12.35 -9.44 -6.35
CA GLU A 24 -11.35 -9.02 -7.34
C GLU A 24 -10.93 -7.56 -7.12
N VAL A 25 -11.91 -6.67 -6.92
CA VAL A 25 -11.67 -5.24 -6.65
C VAL A 25 -10.88 -5.05 -5.37
N VAL A 26 -11.28 -5.69 -4.26
CA VAL A 26 -10.59 -5.59 -2.96
C VAL A 26 -9.16 -6.12 -3.07
N THR A 27 -8.97 -7.27 -3.71
CA THR A 27 -7.64 -7.85 -3.91
C THR A 27 -6.74 -6.95 -4.77
N SER A 28 -7.30 -6.31 -5.81
CA SER A 28 -6.58 -5.35 -6.63
C SER A 28 -6.17 -4.10 -5.83
N GLN A 29 -7.07 -3.60 -4.98
CA GLN A 29 -6.77 -2.47 -4.09
C GLN A 29 -5.69 -2.84 -3.06
N GLN A 30 -5.75 -4.02 -2.45
CA GLN A 30 -4.71 -4.47 -1.51
C GLN A 30 -3.33 -4.50 -2.18
N LYS A 31 -3.23 -5.05 -3.40
CA LYS A 31 -1.97 -5.05 -4.17
C LYS A 31 -1.46 -3.63 -4.45
N GLN A 32 -2.34 -2.64 -4.62
CA GLN A 32 -1.94 -1.24 -4.81
C GLN A 32 -1.43 -0.65 -3.49
N ILE A 33 -2.08 -0.94 -2.37
CA ILE A 33 -1.66 -0.53 -1.04
C ILE A 33 -0.27 -1.10 -0.72
N ASP A 34 -0.06 -2.41 -0.91
CA ASP A 34 1.23 -3.06 -0.63
C ASP A 34 2.39 -2.40 -1.41
N ARG A 35 2.13 -2.00 -2.67
CA ARG A 35 3.10 -1.27 -3.49
C ARG A 35 3.39 0.12 -2.93
N LEU A 36 2.36 0.85 -2.52
CA LEU A 36 2.51 2.17 -1.92
C LEU A 36 3.28 2.10 -0.60
N GLU A 37 2.97 1.13 0.26
CA GLU A 37 3.68 0.90 1.51
C GLU A 37 5.17 0.61 1.26
N THR A 38 5.48 -0.24 0.28
CA THR A 38 6.87 -0.54 -0.12
C THR A 38 7.61 0.71 -0.59
N MET A 39 6.97 1.55 -1.42
CA MET A 39 7.57 2.80 -1.90
C MET A 39 7.82 3.79 -0.75
N ILE A 40 6.87 3.92 0.17
CA ILE A 40 7.00 4.79 1.35
C ILE A 40 8.14 4.31 2.25
N ALA A 41 8.25 3.01 2.50
CA ALA A 41 9.36 2.43 3.26
C ALA A 41 10.72 2.72 2.60
N GLY A 42 10.79 2.59 1.28
CA GLY A 42 11.99 2.94 0.50
C GLY A 42 12.37 4.43 0.61
N LEU A 43 11.39 5.33 0.50
CA LEU A 43 11.61 6.77 0.67
C LEU A 43 12.10 7.11 2.07
N LYS A 44 11.50 6.51 3.10
CA LYS A 44 11.94 6.69 4.49
C LYS A 44 13.41 6.29 4.67
N SER A 45 13.80 5.14 4.14
CA SER A 45 15.19 4.66 4.21
C SER A 45 16.18 5.59 3.48
N GLN A 46 15.79 6.16 2.33
CA GLN A 46 16.61 7.13 1.62
C GLN A 46 16.82 8.41 2.43
N ILE A 47 15.75 8.94 3.05
CA ILE A 47 15.83 10.14 3.89
C ILE A 47 16.75 9.90 5.10
N GLU A 48 16.61 8.76 5.78
CA GLU A 48 17.47 8.40 6.92
C GLU A 48 18.94 8.30 6.51
N SER A 49 19.21 7.67 5.35
CA SER A 49 20.57 7.53 4.80
C SER A 49 21.20 8.88 4.43
N MET A 50 20.43 9.80 3.85
CA MET A 50 20.89 11.16 3.55
C MET A 50 21.23 11.93 4.82
N HIS A 51 20.38 11.85 5.84
CA HIS A 51 20.62 12.50 7.13
C HIS A 51 21.90 11.97 7.82
N GLN A 52 22.12 10.66 7.78
CA GLN A 52 23.33 10.06 8.34
C GLN A 52 24.60 10.49 7.58
N THR A 53 24.52 10.58 6.26
CA THR A 53 25.63 11.07 5.42
C THR A 53 25.98 12.53 5.75
N GLN A 54 24.97 13.38 5.96
CA GLN A 54 25.16 14.78 6.34
C GLN A 54 25.80 14.93 7.72
N MET A 55 25.43 14.11 8.69
CA MET A 55 26.06 14.12 10.03
C MET A 55 27.52 13.68 9.99
N MET A 56 27.87 12.67 9.18
CA MET A 56 29.26 12.26 8.98
C MET A 56 30.11 13.37 8.34
N GLN A 57 29.57 14.10 7.36
CA GLN A 57 30.28 15.24 6.77
C GLN A 57 30.54 16.38 7.76
N GLN A 58 29.58 16.69 8.64
CA GLN A 58 29.75 17.72 9.66
C GLN A 58 30.77 17.34 10.74
N SER A 59 30.90 16.05 11.08
CA SER A 59 31.91 15.58 12.03
C SER A 59 33.34 15.59 11.50
N ASP A 60 33.51 15.57 10.17
CA ASP A 60 34.83 15.61 9.50
C ASP A 60 35.31 17.04 9.19
N GLU A 61 34.48 18.08 9.43
CA GLU A 61 34.85 19.47 9.16
C GLU A 61 35.63 20.05 10.36
N PRO A 62 36.91 20.47 10.19
CA PRO A 62 37.68 21.04 11.29
C PRO A 62 37.04 22.37 11.76
N PRO A 63 37.10 22.68 13.07
CA PRO A 63 36.42 23.85 13.61
C PRO A 63 36.89 25.13 12.90
N PRO A 64 35.96 26.08 12.62
CA PRO A 64 36.28 27.26 11.83
C PRO A 64 37.35 28.12 12.54
N PRO A 65 38.27 28.74 11.77
CA PRO A 65 39.29 29.60 12.35
C PRO A 65 38.64 30.82 13.01
N HIS A 66 38.87 30.99 14.31
CA HIS A 66 38.49 32.20 15.03
C HIS A 66 39.50 33.31 14.70
N TYR A 67 39.04 34.37 14.02
CA TYR A 67 39.79 35.60 13.73
C TYR A 67 39.39 36.74 14.67
#